data_AF-A0A8T3XXW4-F1
#
_entry.id   AF-A0A8T3XXW4-F1
#
_cell.length_a   1.000
_cell.length_b   1.000
_cell.length_c   1.000
_cell.angle_alpha   90.00
_cell.angle_beta   90.00
_cell.angle_gamma   90.00
#
_symmetry.space_group_name_H-M   'P 1'
#
loop_
_entity.id
_entity.type
_entity.pdbx_description
1 polymer ?
#
loop_
_entity_poly.entity_id
_entity_poly.type
_entity_poly.pdbx_seq_one_letter_code
_entity_poly.pdbx_strand_id
1 'polypeptide(L)'
;MASPFEIVILRLKDIGAFEFLFPFMLTAAIFYGLLRRSQIFGTPERNVAVNGVVALVAAFMVWAYPVLVGISIEKQLSQFFFSGVVVLLTVMILLLGSSMVLKEGLGKFFEERYKGGLAVAFIVFGIIIAIGILVSSGLLNIFFPQTVVGGIPQDVILTIIVVVLMAVTVIGIASVGAGGGEKKG
;
A
#
# COMPACT_ATOMS: atom_id res chain seq x y z
N MET A 1 28.19 20.11 10.56
CA MET A 1 27.50 20.67 11.74
C MET A 1 26.02 20.49 11.49
N ALA A 2 25.29 19.82 12.39
CA ALA A 2 23.85 19.66 12.23
C ALA A 2 23.16 21.02 12.29
N SER A 3 22.15 21.24 11.45
CA SER A 3 21.39 22.49 11.51
C SER A 3 20.53 22.55 12.79
N PRO A 4 20.23 23.73 13.34
CA PRO A 4 19.33 23.83 14.50
C PRO A 4 17.97 23.15 14.29
N PHE A 5 17.45 23.17 13.05
CA PHE A 5 16.22 22.49 12.69
C PHE A 5 16.32 20.97 12.73
N GLU A 6 17.44 20.42 12.26
CA GLU A 6 17.72 18.99 12.32
C GLU A 6 17.72 18.49 13.76
N ILE A 7 18.32 19.25 14.68
CA ILE A 7 18.32 18.93 16.12
C ILE A 7 16.89 18.87 16.65
N VAL A 8 16.03 19.84 16.32
CA VAL A 8 14.63 19.86 16.78
C VAL A 8 13.86 18.66 16.22
N ILE A 9 14.03 18.35 14.93
CA ILE A 9 13.35 17.21 14.29
C ILE A 9 13.78 15.90 14.95
N LEU A 10 15.08 15.72 15.21
CA LEU A 10 15.59 14.54 15.89
C LEU A 10 15.03 14.41 17.31
N ARG A 11 14.95 15.51 18.07
CA ARG A 11 14.33 15.50 19.40
C ARG A 11 12.84 15.17 19.36
N LEU A 12 12.10 15.70 18.38
CA LEU A 12 10.69 15.38 18.18
C LEU A 12 10.48 13.91 17.79
N LYS A 13 11.39 13.35 16.99
CA LYS A 13 11.40 11.92 16.67
C LYS A 13 11.68 11.07 17.91
N ASP A 14 12.68 11.45 18.72
CA ASP A 14 13.07 10.71 19.93
C ASP A 14 11.93 10.60 20.96
N ILE A 15 11.07 11.63 21.05
CA ILE A 15 9.89 11.62 21.93
C ILE A 15 8.65 10.96 21.30
N GLY A 16 8.76 10.41 20.09
CA GLY A 16 7.65 9.77 19.38
C GLY A 16 6.60 10.74 18.85
N ALA A 17 6.94 12.01 18.61
CA ALA A 17 5.96 13.00 18.14
C ALA A 17 5.38 12.64 16.76
N PHE A 18 6.23 12.13 15.85
CA PHE A 18 5.81 11.70 14.52
C PHE A 18 5.11 10.34 14.51
N GLU A 19 5.53 9.42 15.38
CA GLU A 19 4.97 8.06 15.45
C GLU A 19 3.61 8.02 16.15
N PHE A 20 3.40 8.84 17.19
CA PHE A 20 2.21 8.78 18.03
C PHE A 20 1.47 10.12 18.13
N LEU A 21 2.15 11.19 18.55
CA LEU A 21 1.48 12.45 18.94
C LEU A 21 0.71 13.11 17.78
N PHE A 22 1.37 13.31 16.63
CA PHE A 22 0.74 13.96 15.48
C PHE A 22 -0.39 13.13 14.87
N PRO A 23 -0.21 11.81 14.61
CA PRO A 23 -1.31 10.98 14.15
C PRO A 23 -2.47 10.92 15.15
N PHE A 24 -2.19 10.83 16.45
CA PHE A 24 -3.20 10.87 17.52
C PHE A 24 -4.03 12.15 17.49
N MET A 25 -3.38 13.32 17.45
CA MET A 25 -4.08 14.60 17.40
C MET A 25 -4.94 14.73 16.15
N LEU A 26 -4.44 14.26 15.01
CA LEU A 26 -5.20 14.26 13.76
C LEU A 26 -6.44 13.36 13.87
N THR A 27 -6.29 12.14 14.37
CA THR A 27 -7.41 11.21 14.56
C THR A 27 -8.42 11.74 15.58
N ALA A 28 -7.96 12.36 16.67
CA ALA A 28 -8.83 12.98 17.67
C ALA A 28 -9.64 14.13 17.06
N ALA A 29 -9.02 14.98 16.24
CA ALA A 29 -9.71 16.06 15.55
C ALA A 29 -10.76 15.53 14.54
N ILE A 30 -10.43 14.47 13.81
CA ILE A 30 -11.36 13.81 12.88
C ILE A 30 -12.55 13.22 13.63
N PHE A 31 -12.32 12.44 14.68
CA PHE A 31 -13.40 11.87 15.49
C PHE A 31 -14.26 12.94 16.13
N TYR A 32 -13.67 14.01 16.65
CA TYR A 32 -14.42 15.13 17.20
C TYR A 32 -15.31 15.78 16.14
N GLY A 33 -14.77 16.04 14.95
CA GLY A 33 -15.54 16.58 13.82
C GLY A 33 -16.69 15.67 13.38
N LEU A 34 -16.45 14.36 13.33
CA LEU A 34 -17.47 13.37 12.98
C LEU A 34 -18.56 13.26 14.04
N LEU A 35 -18.22 13.25 15.33
CA LEU A 35 -19.17 13.25 16.44
C LEU A 35 -20.03 14.51 16.45
N ARG A 36 -19.41 15.67 16.19
CA ARG A 36 -20.11 16.95 16.08
C ARG A 36 -21.09 16.96 14.90
N ARG A 37 -20.70 16.40 13.76
CA ARG A 37 -21.56 16.32 12.56
C ARG A 37 -22.71 15.32 12.72
N SER A 38 -22.45 14.20 13.36
CA SER A 38 -23.44 13.12 13.54
C SER A 38 -24.45 13.39 14.67
N GLN A 39 -24.14 14.32 15.58
CA GLN A 39 -25.02 14.71 16.69
C GLN A 39 -25.48 13.53 17.56
N ILE A 40 -24.66 12.47 17.66
CA ILE A 40 -25.00 11.23 18.40
C ILE A 40 -25.33 11.53 19.87
N PHE A 41 -24.64 12.50 20.46
CA PHE A 41 -24.86 12.90 21.85
C PHE A 41 -25.82 14.09 22.01
N GLY A 42 -26.51 14.50 20.94
CA GLY A 42 -27.41 15.65 20.92
C GLY A 42 -26.78 16.89 20.27
N THR A 43 -27.31 18.07 20.60
CA THR A 43 -26.89 19.31 19.93
C THR A 43 -25.39 19.61 20.14
N PRO A 44 -24.67 20.04 19.09
CA PRO A 44 -23.22 20.29 19.15
C PRO A 44 -22.78 21.25 20.25
N GLU A 45 -23.60 22.26 20.55
CA GLU A 45 -23.27 23.37 21.45
C GLU A 45 -23.29 22.94 22.92
N ARG A 46 -24.12 21.95 23.27
CA ARG A 46 -24.25 21.45 24.64
C ARG A 46 -23.29 20.32 24.97
N ASN A 47 -22.84 19.58 23.95
CA ASN A 47 -22.08 18.34 24.13
C ASN A 47 -20.60 18.44 23.69
N VAL A 48 -20.05 19.65 23.66
CA VAL A 48 -18.64 19.92 23.30
C VAL A 48 -17.68 19.07 24.13
N ALA A 49 -17.86 19.05 25.46
CA ALA A 49 -16.99 18.31 26.37
C ALA A 49 -17.07 16.79 26.13
N VAL A 50 -18.28 16.25 25.98
CA VAL A 50 -18.50 14.81 25.75
C VAL A 50 -17.87 14.39 24.42
N ASN A 51 -18.15 15.12 23.33
CA ASN A 51 -17.55 14.86 22.02
C ASN A 51 -16.02 14.91 22.07
N GLY A 52 -15.46 15.88 22.79
CA GLY A 52 -14.01 16.04 22.95
C GLY A 52 -13.39 14.85 23.68
N VAL A 53 -13.95 14.47 24.83
CA VAL A 53 -13.45 13.34 25.64
C VAL A 53 -13.58 12.02 24.86
N VAL A 54 -14.73 11.77 24.24
CA VAL A 54 -14.94 10.53 23.46
C VAL A 54 -14.00 10.46 22.27
N ALA A 55 -13.81 11.55 21.53
CA ALA A 55 -12.88 11.60 20.41
C ALA A 55 -11.43 11.36 20.84
N LEU A 56 -11.01 11.94 21.96
CA LEU A 56 -9.67 11.78 22.52
C LEU A 56 -9.44 10.32 22.94
N VAL A 57 -10.38 9.72 23.68
CA VAL A 57 -10.30 8.32 24.10
C VAL A 57 -10.30 7.38 22.90
N ALA A 58 -11.16 7.61 21.91
CA ALA A 58 -11.23 6.81 20.70
C ALA A 58 -9.92 6.88 19.89
N ALA A 59 -9.36 8.08 19.71
CA ALA A 59 -8.08 8.26 19.05
C ALA A 59 -6.94 7.57 19.81
N PHE A 60 -6.96 7.66 21.15
CA PHE A 60 -5.98 6.97 21.98
C PHE A 60 -6.07 5.45 21.81
N MET A 61 -7.28 4.88 21.78
CA MET A 61 -7.47 3.43 21.59
C MET A 61 -6.94 2.94 20.23
N VAL A 62 -7.10 3.74 19.17
CA VAL A 62 -6.59 3.42 17.83
C VAL A 62 -5.06 3.41 17.82
N TRP A 63 -4.42 4.41 18.43
CA TRP A 63 -2.97 4.60 18.37
C TRP A 63 -2.19 3.92 19.50
N ALA A 64 -2.85 3.55 20.60
CA ALA A 64 -2.20 2.82 21.70
C ALA A 64 -1.77 1.41 21.26
N TYR A 65 -2.56 0.72 20.44
CA TYR A 65 -2.26 -0.66 20.06
C TYR A 65 -0.94 -0.81 19.28
N PRO A 66 -0.67 -0.04 18.21
CA PRO A 66 0.62 -0.09 17.51
C PRO A 66 1.83 0.17 18.42
N VAL A 67 1.69 1.13 19.35
CA VAL A 67 2.73 1.47 20.33
C VAL A 67 2.99 0.29 21.28
N LEU A 68 1.94 -0.33 21.80
CA LEU A 68 2.05 -1.48 22.72
C LEU A 68 2.68 -2.71 22.06
N VAL A 69 2.43 -2.93 20.77
CA VAL A 69 3.00 -4.06 20.01
C VAL A 69 4.38 -3.73 19.43
N GLY A 70 4.87 -2.49 19.59
CA GLY A 70 6.16 -2.05 19.07
C GLY A 70 6.18 -1.94 17.53
N ILE A 71 5.02 -1.74 16.92
CA ILE A 71 4.88 -1.60 15.47
C ILE A 71 4.96 -0.11 15.10
N SER A 72 6.04 0.28 14.43
CA SER A 72 6.16 1.63 13.85
C SER A 72 5.38 1.73 12.55
N ILE A 73 4.18 2.33 12.62
CA ILE A 73 3.34 2.62 11.45
C ILE A 73 4.07 3.58 10.49
N GLU A 74 4.83 4.54 11.02
CA GLU A 74 5.66 5.45 10.23
C GLU A 74 6.62 4.69 9.33
N LYS A 75 7.35 3.73 9.89
CA LYS A 75 8.30 2.91 9.13
C LYS A 75 7.60 2.11 8.03
N GLN A 76 6.46 1.50 8.34
CA GLN A 76 5.74 0.68 7.37
C GLN A 76 5.10 1.51 6.24
N LEU A 77 4.50 2.66 6.56
CA LEU A 77 3.99 3.57 5.55
C LEU A 77 5.12 4.12 4.69
N SER A 78 6.22 4.55 5.30
CA SER A 78 7.40 5.05 4.56
C SER A 78 7.97 3.97 3.63
N GLN A 79 8.07 2.73 4.11
CA GLN A 79 8.52 1.59 3.30
C GLN A 79 7.53 1.25 2.18
N PHE A 80 6.21 1.32 2.44
CA PHE A 80 5.17 1.14 1.43
C PHE A 80 5.25 2.19 0.33
N PHE A 81 5.35 3.47 0.69
CA PHE A 81 5.49 4.55 -0.30
C PHE A 81 6.79 4.44 -1.08
N PHE A 82 7.91 4.16 -0.41
CA PHE A 82 9.19 3.95 -1.07
C PHE A 82 9.14 2.78 -2.05
N SER A 83 8.61 1.63 -1.62
CA SER A 83 8.44 0.45 -2.48
C SER A 83 7.48 0.75 -3.63
N GLY A 84 6.41 1.50 -3.37
CA GLY A 84 5.49 2.08 -4.34
C GLY A 84 6.19 2.82 -5.46
N VAL A 85 7.01 3.80 -5.09
CA VAL A 85 7.78 4.63 -6.02
C VAL A 85 8.79 3.79 -6.80
N VAL A 86 9.53 2.90 -6.14
CA VAL A 86 10.53 2.03 -6.80
C VAL A 86 9.86 1.12 -7.84
N VAL A 87 8.74 0.51 -7.50
CA VAL A 87 8.01 -0.35 -8.45
C VAL A 87 7.43 0.47 -9.59
N LEU A 88 6.86 1.64 -9.33
CA LEU A 88 6.37 2.52 -10.38
C LEU A 88 7.49 2.92 -11.35
N LEU A 89 8.66 3.28 -10.85
CA LEU A 89 9.83 3.59 -11.68
C LEU A 89 10.28 2.37 -12.49
N THR A 90 10.28 1.18 -11.88
CA THR A 90 10.66 -0.06 -12.56
C THR A 90 9.69 -0.39 -13.69
N VAL A 91 8.37 -0.27 -13.44
CA VAL A 91 7.34 -0.45 -14.46
C VAL A 91 7.51 0.58 -15.58
N MET A 92 7.78 1.84 -15.27
CA MET A 92 8.04 2.86 -16.29
C MET A 92 9.23 2.49 -17.17
N ILE A 93 10.35 2.05 -16.59
CA ILE A 93 11.55 1.63 -17.34
C ILE A 93 11.24 0.41 -18.21
N LEU A 94 10.51 -0.58 -17.68
CA LEU A 94 10.11 -1.78 -18.43
C LEU A 94 9.15 -1.44 -19.57
N LEU A 95 8.21 -0.52 -19.37
CA LEU A 95 7.29 -0.05 -20.42
C LEU A 95 8.06 0.69 -21.51
N LEU A 96 9.01 1.57 -21.13
CA LEU A 96 9.87 2.25 -22.10
C LEU A 96 10.73 1.23 -22.88
N GLY A 97 11.40 0.31 -22.19
CA GLY A 97 12.24 -0.71 -22.82
C GLY A 97 11.44 -1.64 -23.75
N SER A 98 10.27 -2.10 -23.30
CA SER A 98 9.38 -2.92 -24.15
C SER A 98 8.80 -2.15 -25.32
N SER A 99 8.52 -0.85 -25.18
CA SER A 99 8.10 0.00 -26.30
C SER A 99 9.18 0.16 -27.39
N MET A 100 10.46 0.07 -27.01
CA MET A 100 11.56 0.11 -27.97
C MET A 100 11.77 -1.23 -28.69
N VAL A 101 11.49 -2.35 -28.02
CA VAL A 101 11.66 -3.70 -28.58
C VAL A 101 10.45 -4.14 -29.42
N LEU A 102 9.25 -3.75 -29.03
CA LEU A 102 8.00 -4.10 -29.72
C LEU A 102 7.70 -3.09 -30.83
N LYS A 103 8.02 -3.45 -32.08
CA LYS A 103 7.81 -2.63 -33.28
C LYS A 103 6.38 -2.10 -33.47
N GLU A 104 5.38 -2.84 -33.00
CA GLU A 104 3.96 -2.52 -33.22
C GLU A 104 3.33 -1.68 -32.09
N GLY A 105 4.12 -1.37 -31.05
CA GLY A 105 3.65 -0.68 -29.85
C GLY A 105 2.89 -1.61 -28.91
N LEU A 106 3.05 -1.40 -27.59
CA LEU A 106 2.39 -2.20 -26.55
C LEU A 106 0.87 -2.23 -26.70
N GLY A 107 0.27 -1.15 -27.20
CA GLY A 107 -1.17 -1.03 -27.34
C GLY A 107 -1.79 -2.10 -28.23
N LYS A 108 -1.23 -2.30 -29.44
CA LYS A 108 -1.72 -3.30 -30.39
C LYS A 108 -1.47 -4.72 -29.91
N PHE A 109 -0.33 -4.96 -29.28
CA PHE A 109 0.00 -6.26 -28.68
C PHE A 109 -1.03 -6.70 -27.62
N PHE A 110 -1.49 -5.78 -26.76
CA PHE A 110 -2.51 -6.09 -25.77
C PHE A 110 -3.92 -6.21 -26.37
N GLU A 111 -4.24 -5.42 -27.38
CA GLU A 111 -5.55 -5.42 -28.04
C GLU A 111 -5.79 -6.70 -28.85
N GLU A 112 -4.77 -7.24 -29.52
CA GLU A 112 -4.84 -8.52 -30.22
C GLU A 112 -4.86 -9.73 -29.27
N ARG A 113 -4.15 -9.65 -28.13
CA ARG A 113 -3.99 -10.77 -27.19
C ARG A 113 -5.11 -10.87 -26.16
N TYR A 114 -5.67 -9.74 -25.73
CA TYR A 114 -6.73 -9.67 -24.73
C TYR A 114 -7.97 -9.00 -25.32
N LYS A 115 -8.99 -9.79 -25.64
CA LYS A 115 -10.31 -9.35 -26.13
C LYS A 115 -11.07 -8.39 -25.18
N GLY A 116 -10.53 -8.11 -23.98
CA GLY A 116 -11.07 -7.17 -23.00
C GLY A 116 -10.42 -5.77 -23.00
N GLY A 117 -9.48 -5.51 -23.92
CA GLY A 117 -8.84 -4.21 -24.06
C GLY A 117 -7.75 -3.91 -23.01
N LEU A 118 -6.84 -3.00 -23.38
CA LEU A 118 -5.71 -2.53 -22.57
C LEU A 118 -6.06 -2.23 -21.11
N ALA A 119 -7.27 -1.70 -20.85
CA ALA A 119 -7.72 -1.34 -19.52
C ALA A 119 -7.76 -2.53 -18.56
N VAL A 120 -8.23 -3.70 -19.01
CA VAL A 120 -8.31 -4.90 -18.15
C VAL A 120 -6.92 -5.43 -17.82
N ALA A 121 -5.99 -5.43 -18.78
CA ALA A 121 -4.61 -5.84 -18.55
C ALA A 121 -3.90 -4.90 -17.56
N PHE A 122 -4.07 -3.58 -17.69
CA PHE A 122 -3.52 -2.60 -16.76
C PHE A 122 -4.12 -2.71 -15.35
N ILE A 123 -5.42 -2.96 -15.24
CA ILE A 123 -6.09 -3.15 -13.95
C ILE A 123 -5.57 -4.42 -13.27
N VAL A 124 -5.52 -5.55 -13.97
CA VAL A 124 -5.04 -6.82 -13.40
C VAL A 124 -3.57 -6.71 -13.00
N PHE A 125 -2.73 -6.12 -13.85
CA PHE A 125 -1.31 -5.93 -13.56
C PHE A 125 -1.09 -4.96 -12.39
N GLY A 126 -1.83 -3.86 -12.37
CA GLY A 126 -1.82 -2.89 -11.27
C GLY A 126 -2.24 -3.49 -9.94
N ILE A 127 -3.27 -4.36 -9.94
CA ILE A 127 -3.72 -5.09 -8.74
C ILE A 127 -2.64 -6.05 -8.25
N ILE A 128 -2.02 -6.84 -9.13
CA ILE A 128 -0.96 -7.78 -8.76
C ILE A 128 0.22 -7.03 -8.13
N ILE A 129 0.64 -5.92 -8.74
CA ILE A 129 1.69 -5.07 -8.22
C ILE A 129 1.31 -4.46 -6.86
N ALA A 130 0.11 -3.91 -6.74
CA ALA A 130 -0.37 -3.30 -5.50
C ALA A 130 -0.38 -4.33 -4.36
N ILE A 131 -0.85 -5.55 -4.63
CA ILE A 131 -0.82 -6.66 -3.66
C ILE A 131 0.64 -7.01 -3.33
N GLY A 132 1.51 -7.15 -4.32
CA GLY A 132 2.93 -7.46 -4.11
C GLY A 132 3.64 -6.42 -3.23
N ILE A 133 3.37 -5.13 -3.43
CA ILE A 133 3.93 -4.02 -2.63
C ILE A 133 3.34 -4.01 -1.23
N LEU A 134 2.03 -4.22 -1.10
CA LEU A 134 1.34 -4.25 0.18
C LEU A 134 1.82 -5.42 1.06
N VAL A 135 2.15 -6.55 0.44
CA VAL A 135 2.75 -7.71 1.10
C VAL A 135 4.23 -7.46 1.45
N SER A 136 5.03 -6.98 0.50
CA SER A 136 6.49 -6.81 0.68
C SER A 136 6.85 -5.67 1.63
N SER A 137 6.01 -4.64 1.73
CA SER A 137 6.18 -3.53 2.67
C SER A 137 5.88 -3.91 4.12
N GLY A 138 5.34 -5.11 4.36
CA GLY A 138 4.93 -5.55 5.68
C GLY A 138 3.66 -4.87 6.19
N LEU A 139 2.98 -4.08 5.36
CA LEU A 139 1.79 -3.32 5.73
C LEU A 139 0.61 -4.24 6.08
N LEU A 140 0.59 -5.46 5.52
CA LEU A 140 -0.30 -6.54 5.98
C LEU A 140 -0.13 -6.89 7.46
N ASN A 141 1.07 -6.75 8.02
CA ASN A 141 1.32 -7.10 9.43
C ASN A 141 0.70 -6.08 10.40
N ILE A 142 0.35 -4.86 9.95
CA ILE A 142 -0.47 -3.92 10.74
C ILE A 142 -1.91 -4.41 10.83
N PHE A 143 -2.48 -4.87 9.72
CA PHE A 143 -3.88 -5.32 9.67
C PHE A 143 -4.06 -6.75 10.19
N PHE A 144 -3.02 -7.58 10.06
CA PHE A 144 -2.98 -8.98 10.48
C PHE A 144 -1.71 -9.24 11.30
N PRO A 145 -1.66 -8.79 12.57
CA PRO A 145 -0.53 -9.06 13.43
C PRO A 145 -0.32 -10.57 13.56
N GLN A 146 0.94 -11.02 13.46
CA GLN A 146 1.35 -12.43 13.38
C GLN A 146 0.90 -13.30 14.58
N THR A 147 0.36 -12.69 15.62
CA THR A 147 -0.28 -13.38 16.76
C THR A 147 -1.65 -13.98 16.43
N VAL A 148 -2.34 -13.50 15.37
CA VAL A 148 -3.65 -14.00 14.93
C VAL A 148 -3.54 -14.89 13.69
N VAL A 149 -2.56 -14.61 12.82
CA VAL A 149 -2.22 -15.45 11.67
C VAL A 149 -0.89 -16.13 11.96
N GLY A 150 -0.96 -17.27 12.65
CA GLY A 150 0.21 -18.10 12.91
C GLY A 150 0.89 -18.48 11.60
N GLY A 151 2.11 -17.97 11.41
CA GLY A 151 3.19 -18.68 10.72
C GLY A 151 3.00 -18.98 9.24
N ILE A 152 2.79 -17.97 8.40
CA ILE A 152 3.27 -18.09 7.01
C ILE A 152 4.69 -17.52 6.99
N PRO A 153 5.73 -18.37 6.84
CA PRO A 153 7.10 -17.91 6.72
C PRO A 153 7.19 -16.92 5.57
N GLN A 154 7.96 -15.85 5.75
CA GLN A 154 8.15 -14.81 4.74
C GLN A 154 8.66 -15.41 3.41
N ASP A 155 9.40 -16.51 3.49
CA ASP A 155 9.86 -17.32 2.37
C ASP A 155 8.72 -17.96 1.58
N VAL A 156 7.64 -18.42 2.24
CA VAL A 156 6.47 -19.00 1.57
C VAL A 156 5.69 -17.91 0.82
N ILE A 157 5.59 -16.72 1.40
CA ILE A 157 4.97 -15.57 0.72
C ILE A 157 5.78 -15.15 -0.51
N LEU A 158 7.10 -15.02 -0.37
CA LEU A 158 8.01 -14.74 -1.48
C LEU A 158 7.93 -15.83 -2.55
N THR A 159 7.85 -17.10 -2.15
CA THR A 159 7.71 -18.23 -3.07
C THR A 159 6.39 -18.17 -3.82
N ILE A 160 5.28 -17.84 -3.17
CA ILE A 160 3.97 -17.66 -3.84
C ILE A 160 4.04 -16.52 -4.84
N ILE A 161 4.64 -15.38 -4.49
CA ILE A 161 4.81 -14.24 -5.40
C ILE A 161 5.66 -14.64 -6.60
N VAL A 162 6.78 -15.32 -6.40
CA VAL A 162 7.67 -15.80 -7.47
C VAL A 162 6.97 -16.83 -8.35
N VAL A 163 6.21 -17.76 -7.77
CA VAL A 163 5.43 -18.76 -8.51
C VAL A 163 4.33 -18.10 -9.35
N VAL A 164 3.66 -17.07 -8.83
CA VAL A 164 2.66 -16.30 -9.59
C VAL A 164 3.33 -15.52 -10.72
N LEU A 165 4.48 -14.88 -10.46
CA LEU A 165 5.27 -14.18 -11.49
C LEU A 165 5.77 -15.15 -12.57
N MET A 166 6.23 -16.34 -12.17
CA MET A 166 6.61 -17.41 -13.07
C MET A 166 5.41 -17.93 -13.87
N ALA A 167 4.25 -18.12 -13.25
CA ALA A 167 3.05 -18.54 -13.95
C ALA A 167 2.59 -17.49 -14.97
N VAL A 168 2.64 -16.20 -14.61
CA VAL A 168 2.31 -15.09 -15.51
C VAL A 168 3.31 -15.00 -16.67
N THR A 169 4.61 -15.17 -16.42
CA THR A 169 5.63 -15.19 -17.48
C THR A 169 5.52 -16.42 -18.37
N VAL A 170 5.24 -17.61 -17.83
CA VAL A 170 4.99 -18.83 -18.59
C VAL A 170 3.71 -18.71 -19.42
N ILE A 171 2.62 -18.19 -18.87
CA ILE A 171 1.39 -17.93 -19.63
C ILE A 171 1.66 -16.87 -20.71
N GLY A 172 2.43 -15.83 -20.39
CA GLY A 172 2.91 -14.83 -21.35
C GLY A 172 3.65 -15.48 -22.52
N ILE A 173 4.67 -16.29 -22.24
CA ILE A 173 5.50 -16.97 -23.24
C ILE A 173 4.72 -18.06 -23.99
N ALA A 174 3.93 -18.87 -23.31
CA ALA A 174 3.11 -19.92 -23.93
C ALA A 174 2.02 -19.33 -24.82
N SER A 175 1.47 -18.17 -24.45
CA SER A 175 0.56 -17.44 -25.32
C SER A 175 1.31 -16.90 -26.55
N VAL A 176 2.51 -16.33 -26.40
CA VAL A 176 3.35 -15.90 -27.53
C VAL A 176 3.75 -17.08 -28.45
N GLY A 177 4.02 -18.26 -27.89
CA GLY A 177 4.40 -19.46 -28.64
C GLY A 177 3.25 -20.16 -29.36
N ALA A 178 2.04 -20.16 -28.80
CA ALA A 178 0.88 -20.86 -29.38
C ALA A 178 0.23 -20.10 -30.56
N GLY A 179 0.59 -18.83 -30.80
CA GLY A 179 0.00 -18.01 -31.86
C GLY A 179 0.69 -18.08 -33.24
N GLY A 180 1.86 -18.73 -33.34
CA GLY A 180 2.70 -18.71 -34.56
C GLY A 180 2.57 -19.94 -35.47
N GLY A 181 1.66 -20.87 -35.19
CA GLY A 181 1.71 -22.23 -35.73
C GLY A 181 0.73 -22.62 -36.83
N GLU A 182 -0.23 -21.78 -37.23
CA GLU A 182 -1.24 -22.19 -38.23
C GLU A 182 -1.57 -21.04 -39.19
N LYS A 183 -0.81 -20.98 -40.29
CA LYS A 183 -1.26 -20.53 -41.62
C LYS A 183 -0.16 -20.79 -42.67
N LYS A 184 -0.02 -22.06 -43.05
CA LYS A 184 0.49 -22.47 -44.37
C LYS A 184 -0.42 -23.60 -44.86
N GLY A 185 -1.16 -23.32 -45.92
CA GLY A 185 -2.15 -24.19 -46.54
C GLY A 185 -3.14 -23.33 -47.30
#